data_AF-B5KUU2-F1
#
_entry.id   AF-B5KUU2-F1
#
_cell.length_a   1.000
_cell.length_b   1.000
_cell.length_c   1.000
_cell.angle_alpha   90.00
_cell.angle_beta   90.00
_cell.angle_gamma   90.00
#
_symmetry.space_group_name_H-M   'P 1'
#
loop_
_entity.id
_entity.type
_entity.pdbx_description
1 polymer ?
#
loop_
_entity_poly.entity_id
_entity_poly.type
_entity_poly.pdbx_seq_one_letter_code
_entity_poly.pdbx_strand_id
1 'polypeptide(L)'
;LIDMLDRYQRLSGNKLWDAKHENLHNEIDRIKKENESMQIELRHLKGEDITSLNYEELIGYEDALENGLTNIREKKDEIPKIMRKREQVLEEENKHLMYLVQQSEMAAMGDYQQHEPFSFRVQPM
;
A
#
# COMPACT_ATOMS: atom_id res chain seq x y z
N LEU A 1 -20.33 34.72 14.25
CA LEU A 1 -19.12 35.56 14.44
C LEU A 1 -18.35 35.71 13.13
N ILE A 2 -17.99 34.61 12.46
CA ILE A 2 -17.31 34.63 11.14
C ILE A 2 -18.10 35.45 10.10
N ASP A 3 -19.40 35.16 9.91
CA ASP A 3 -20.26 35.91 8.96
C ASP A 3 -20.46 37.40 9.32
N MET A 4 -20.22 37.79 10.56
CA MET A 4 -20.34 39.17 11.03
C MET A 4 -19.05 39.94 10.73
N LEU A 5 -17.89 39.30 10.95
CA LEU A 5 -16.57 39.82 10.62
C LEU A 5 -16.40 39.96 9.10
N ASP A 6 -16.85 38.97 8.33
CA ASP A 6 -16.85 39.04 6.86
C ASP A 6 -17.70 40.20 6.33
N ARG A 7 -18.91 40.39 6.90
CA ARG A 7 -19.77 41.53 6.54
C ARG A 7 -19.14 42.85 6.93
N TYR A 8 -18.55 42.95 8.12
CA TYR A 8 -17.87 44.17 8.55
C TYR A 8 -16.70 44.51 7.62
N GLN A 9 -15.87 43.54 7.24
CA GLN A 9 -14.77 43.76 6.31
C GLN A 9 -15.27 44.24 4.93
N ARG A 10 -16.30 43.59 4.37
CA ARG A 10 -16.89 43.96 3.08
C ARG A 10 -17.50 45.37 3.08
N LEU A 11 -18.12 45.78 4.18
CA LEU A 11 -18.82 47.07 4.28
C LEU A 11 -17.93 48.22 4.74
N SER A 12 -16.96 47.96 5.62
CA SER A 12 -16.08 48.99 6.18
C SER A 12 -14.84 49.26 5.33
N GLY A 13 -14.45 48.34 4.45
CA GLY A 13 -13.20 48.41 3.69
C GLY A 13 -11.93 48.23 4.54
N ASN A 14 -12.08 48.10 5.88
CA ASN A 14 -10.96 47.86 6.79
C ASN A 14 -10.56 46.39 6.73
N LYS A 15 -9.28 46.16 6.44
CA LYS A 15 -8.70 44.83 6.33
C LYS A 15 -8.49 44.23 7.73
N LEU A 16 -9.34 43.30 8.13
CA LEU A 16 -9.26 42.60 9.42
C LEU A 16 -8.28 41.42 9.37
N TRP A 17 -8.11 40.82 8.20
CA TRP A 17 -7.21 39.69 8.00
C TRP A 17 -5.76 40.13 7.87
N ASP A 18 -4.87 39.45 8.62
CA ASP A 18 -3.43 39.59 8.42
C ASP A 18 -2.99 38.86 7.13
N ALA A 19 -1.78 39.15 6.68
CA ALA A 19 -1.24 38.55 5.46
C ALA A 19 -1.21 37.01 5.52
N LYS A 20 -1.05 36.42 6.71
CA LYS A 20 -1.03 34.97 6.88
C LYS A 20 -2.42 34.36 6.66
N HIS A 21 -3.46 34.98 7.19
CA HIS A 21 -4.84 34.54 7.02
C HIS A 21 -5.28 34.66 5.56
N GLU A 22 -4.91 35.75 4.87
CA GLU A 22 -5.21 35.90 3.44
C GLU A 22 -4.49 34.88 2.57
N ASN A 23 -3.20 34.64 2.82
CA ASN A 23 -2.45 33.63 2.10
C ASN A 23 -3.07 32.24 2.28
N LEU A 24 -3.49 31.91 3.50
CA LEU A 24 -4.17 30.65 3.78
C LEU A 24 -5.54 30.56 3.08
N HIS A 25 -6.30 31.65 3.05
CA HIS A 25 -7.58 31.68 2.33
C HIS A 25 -7.38 31.45 0.82
N ASN A 26 -6.40 32.14 0.22
CA ASN A 26 -6.05 31.97 -1.20
C ASN A 26 -5.57 30.54 -1.50
N GLU A 27 -4.81 29.93 -0.59
CA GLU A 27 -4.37 28.54 -0.69
C GLU A 27 -5.57 27.58 -0.70
N ILE A 28 -6.51 27.77 0.22
CA ILE A 28 -7.73 26.96 0.32
C ILE A 28 -8.53 27.07 -0.98
N ASP A 29 -8.73 28.28 -1.50
CA ASP A 29 -9.50 28.48 -2.72
C ASP A 29 -8.80 27.89 -3.95
N ARG A 30 -7.46 27.94 -4.01
CA ARG A 30 -6.69 27.25 -5.04
C ARG A 30 -6.89 25.73 -4.97
N ILE A 31 -6.75 25.15 -3.79
CA ILE A 31 -6.91 23.69 -3.58
C ILE A 31 -8.35 23.25 -3.91
N LYS A 32 -9.37 24.04 -3.53
CA LYS A 32 -10.76 23.75 -3.88
C LYS A 32 -10.94 23.70 -5.39
N LYS A 33 -10.43 24.70 -6.10
CA LYS A 33 -10.51 24.75 -7.57
C LYS A 33 -9.79 23.58 -8.23
N GLU A 34 -8.61 23.23 -7.73
CA GLU A 34 -7.85 22.06 -8.20
C GLU A 34 -8.62 20.76 -7.97
N ASN A 35 -9.24 20.60 -6.81
CA ASN A 35 -10.06 19.44 -6.49
C ASN A 35 -11.31 19.34 -7.37
N GLU A 36 -11.98 20.47 -7.63
CA GLU A 36 -13.11 20.53 -8.57
C GLU A 36 -12.69 20.11 -9.98
N SER A 37 -11.54 20.59 -10.47
CA SER A 37 -10.97 20.15 -11.75
C SER A 37 -10.68 18.65 -11.77
N MET A 38 -10.02 18.11 -10.74
CA MET A 38 -9.72 16.68 -10.65
C MET A 38 -10.99 15.83 -10.61
N GLN A 39 -12.06 16.29 -9.97
CA GLN A 39 -13.34 15.59 -9.97
C GLN A 39 -13.99 15.55 -11.35
N ILE A 40 -13.83 16.60 -12.15
CA ILE A 40 -14.28 16.62 -13.55
C ILE A 40 -13.48 15.60 -14.37
N GLU A 41 -12.15 15.62 -14.25
CA GLU A 41 -11.28 14.65 -14.93
C GLU A 41 -11.62 13.20 -14.57
N LEU A 42 -11.91 12.92 -13.29
CA LEU A 42 -12.34 11.59 -12.85
C LEU A 42 -13.67 11.15 -13.46
N ARG A 43 -14.61 12.08 -13.70
CA ARG A 43 -15.86 11.76 -14.42
C ARG A 43 -15.57 11.40 -15.88
N HIS A 44 -14.74 12.18 -16.56
CA HIS A 44 -14.33 11.87 -17.94
C HIS A 44 -13.64 10.51 -18.05
N LEU A 45 -12.70 10.21 -17.14
CA LEU A 45 -12.04 8.89 -17.08
C LEU A 45 -13.02 7.72 -16.84
N LYS A 46 -14.16 7.97 -16.19
CA LYS A 46 -15.23 6.98 -16.00
C LYS A 46 -16.15 6.82 -17.20
N GLY A 47 -16.00 7.65 -18.24
CA GLY A 47 -16.92 7.66 -19.37
C GLY A 47 -18.14 8.55 -19.18
N GLU A 48 -18.12 9.46 -18.20
CA GLU A 48 -19.19 10.45 -17.93
C GLU A 48 -18.88 11.78 -18.65
N ASP A 49 -19.90 12.60 -18.95
CA ASP A 49 -19.79 13.94 -19.57
C ASP A 49 -19.01 14.02 -20.91
N ILE A 50 -18.80 12.89 -21.57
CA ILE A 50 -17.95 12.73 -22.77
C ILE A 50 -18.35 13.61 -23.95
N THR A 51 -19.64 13.90 -24.12
CA THR A 51 -20.14 14.73 -25.22
C THR A 51 -19.66 16.18 -25.16
N SER A 52 -19.12 16.62 -24.02
CA SER A 52 -18.56 17.96 -23.83
C SER A 52 -17.09 18.08 -24.27
N LEU A 53 -16.42 16.95 -24.53
CA LEU A 53 -15.02 16.89 -24.89
C LEU A 53 -14.81 16.97 -26.40
N ASN A 54 -13.69 17.58 -26.80
CA ASN A 54 -13.23 17.57 -28.18
C ASN A 54 -12.39 16.32 -28.49
N TYR A 55 -12.08 16.10 -29.77
CA TYR A 55 -11.38 14.88 -30.20
C TYR A 55 -9.96 14.73 -29.62
N GLU A 56 -9.24 15.82 -29.39
CA GLU A 56 -7.88 15.79 -28.82
C GLU A 56 -7.92 15.40 -27.34
N GLU A 57 -8.90 15.92 -26.61
CA GLU A 57 -9.13 15.55 -25.21
C GLU A 57 -9.50 14.07 -25.10
N LEU A 58 -10.37 13.57 -26.00
CA LEU A 58 -10.76 12.16 -26.02
C LEU A 58 -9.57 11.22 -26.26
N ILE A 59 -8.67 11.56 -27.19
CA ILE A 59 -7.44 10.80 -27.43
C ILE A 59 -6.59 10.75 -26.16
N GLY A 60 -6.42 11.89 -25.48
CA GLY A 60 -5.66 11.95 -24.22
C GLY A 60 -6.23 11.05 -23.12
N TYR A 61 -7.56 10.98 -22.99
CA TYR A 61 -8.20 10.07 -22.04
C TYR A 61 -8.11 8.60 -22.47
N GLU A 62 -8.25 8.30 -23.77
CA GLU A 62 -8.10 6.95 -24.32
C GLU A 62 -6.69 6.40 -24.04
N ASP A 63 -5.65 7.17 -24.36
CA ASP A 63 -4.26 6.81 -24.09
C ASP A 63 -4.02 6.57 -22.59
N ALA A 64 -4.55 7.45 -21.73
CA ALA A 64 -4.40 7.30 -20.28
C ALA A 64 -5.06 6.01 -19.76
N LEU A 65 -6.26 5.67 -20.27
CA LEU A 65 -6.98 4.46 -19.91
C LEU A 65 -6.29 3.20 -20.44
N GLU A 66 -5.81 3.20 -21.68
CA GLU A 66 -5.09 2.08 -22.27
C GLU A 66 -3.79 1.78 -21.51
N ASN A 67 -3.01 2.82 -21.20
CA ASN A 67 -1.79 2.69 -20.38
C ASN A 67 -2.11 2.18 -18.98
N GLY A 68 -3.14 2.72 -18.33
CA GLY A 68 -3.60 2.27 -17.01
C GLY A 68 -4.00 0.79 -17.01
N LEU A 69 -4.77 0.35 -18.00
CA LEU A 69 -5.20 -1.04 -18.17
C LEU A 69 -4.02 -1.98 -18.42
N THR A 70 -3.06 -1.56 -19.25
CA THR A 70 -1.85 -2.32 -19.54
C THR A 70 -1.05 -2.56 -18.26
N ASN A 71 -0.79 -1.50 -17.48
CA ASN A 71 -0.10 -1.61 -16.19
C ASN A 71 -0.82 -2.53 -15.19
N ILE A 72 -2.15 -2.48 -15.13
CA ILE A 72 -2.94 -3.35 -14.26
C ILE A 72 -2.80 -4.82 -14.68
N ARG A 73 -2.86 -5.10 -15.99
CA ARG A 73 -2.69 -6.46 -16.53
C ARG A 73 -1.31 -7.00 -16.24
N GLU A 74 -0.26 -6.21 -16.47
CA GLU A 74 1.12 -6.60 -16.16
C GLU A 74 1.30 -6.96 -14.69
N LYS A 75 0.80 -6.12 -13.77
CA LYS A 75 0.83 -6.41 -12.33
C LYS A 75 0.06 -7.66 -11.97
N LYS A 76 -1.13 -7.85 -12.56
CA LYS A 76 -1.96 -9.04 -12.34
C LYS A 76 -1.24 -10.32 -12.76
N ASP A 77 -0.45 -10.27 -13.83
CA ASP A 77 0.33 -11.39 -14.31
C ASP A 77 1.63 -11.62 -13.51
N GLU A 78 2.22 -10.55 -12.97
CA GLU A 78 3.46 -10.59 -12.20
C GLU A 78 3.25 -11.10 -10.76
N ILE A 79 2.20 -10.64 -10.08
CA ILE A 79 1.95 -10.97 -8.66
C ILE A 79 1.94 -12.49 -8.41
N PRO A 80 1.21 -13.32 -9.17
CA PRO A 80 1.20 -14.77 -8.94
C PRO A 80 2.57 -15.43 -9.21
N LYS A 81 3.41 -14.86 -10.07
CA LYS A 81 4.77 -15.35 -10.31
C LYS A 81 5.66 -15.06 -9.11
N ILE A 82 5.56 -13.85 -8.55
CA ILE A 82 6.27 -13.46 -7.33
C ILE A 82 5.83 -14.35 -6.16
N MET A 83 4.52 -14.56 -5.98
CA MET A 83 4.01 -15.37 -4.88
C MET A 83 4.47 -16.83 -4.95
N ARG A 84 4.42 -17.45 -6.14
CA ARG A 84 4.94 -18.82 -6.34
C ARG A 84 6.42 -18.95 -6.02
N LYS A 85 7.24 -17.97 -6.43
CA LYS A 85 8.68 -17.96 -6.09
C LYS A 85 8.90 -17.85 -4.58
N ARG A 86 8.13 -17.00 -3.90
CA ARG A 86 8.21 -16.85 -2.44
C ARG A 86 7.80 -18.12 -1.71
N GLU A 87 6.74 -18.78 -2.18
CA GLU A 87 6.28 -20.07 -1.64
C GLU A 87 7.38 -21.14 -1.76
N GLN A 88 8.00 -21.29 -2.93
CA GLN A 88 9.11 -22.23 -3.13
C GLN A 88 10.27 -21.99 -2.16
N VAL A 89 10.70 -20.73 -2.02
CA VAL A 89 11.79 -20.37 -1.10
C VAL A 89 11.43 -20.71 0.35
N LEU A 90 10.21 -20.41 0.78
CA LEU A 90 9.73 -20.72 2.13
C LEU A 90 9.63 -22.23 2.37
N GLU A 91 9.17 -23.00 1.38
CA GLU A 91 9.13 -24.46 1.47
C GLU A 91 10.53 -25.07 1.60
N GLU A 92 11.50 -24.56 0.83
CA GLU A 92 12.89 -25.01 0.88
C GLU A 92 13.52 -24.70 2.25
N GLU A 93 13.32 -23.49 2.77
CA GLU A 93 13.82 -23.09 4.08
C GLU A 93 13.18 -23.92 5.20
N ASN A 94 11.87 -24.16 5.14
CA ASN A 94 11.18 -25.00 6.12
C ASN A 94 11.69 -26.45 6.10
N LYS A 95 11.90 -27.04 4.90
CA LYS A 95 12.52 -28.37 4.76
C LYS A 95 13.91 -28.40 5.38
N HIS A 96 14.71 -27.35 5.17
CA HIS A 96 16.05 -27.25 5.75
C HIS A 96 16.01 -27.17 7.28
N LEU A 97 15.13 -26.34 7.85
CA LEU A 97 14.94 -26.24 9.29
C LEU A 97 14.45 -27.55 9.91
N MET A 98 13.50 -28.23 9.27
CA MET A 98 13.04 -29.56 9.72
C MET A 98 14.19 -30.57 9.78
N TYR A 99 15.08 -30.56 8.79
CA TYR A 99 16.26 -31.43 8.77
C TYR A 99 17.21 -31.13 9.93
N LEU A 100 17.47 -29.84 10.22
CA LEU A 100 18.33 -29.45 11.34
C LEU A 100 17.73 -29.86 12.70
N VAL A 101 16.41 -29.70 12.87
CA VAL A 101 15.71 -30.15 14.08
C VAL A 101 15.86 -31.67 14.25
N GLN A 102 15.55 -32.44 13.21
CA GLN A 102 15.69 -33.90 13.24
C GLN A 102 17.13 -34.33 13.59
N GLN A 103 18.14 -33.68 13.01
CA GLN A 103 19.54 -33.98 13.30
C GLN A 103 19.90 -33.70 14.77
N SER A 104 19.42 -32.60 15.34
CA SER A 104 19.65 -32.25 16.74
C SER A 104 18.93 -33.20 17.71
N GLU A 105 17.70 -33.62 17.41
CA GLU A 105 16.96 -34.63 18.19
C GLU A 105 17.69 -35.98 18.19
N MET A 106 18.18 -36.43 17.03
CA MET A 106 18.96 -37.66 16.91
C MET A 106 20.27 -37.58 17.69
N ALA A 107 20.97 -36.45 17.65
CA ALA A 107 22.19 -36.23 18.42
C ALA A 107 21.91 -36.25 19.93
N ALA A 108 20.82 -35.61 20.38
CA ALA A 108 20.41 -35.64 21.79
C ALA A 108 20.09 -37.08 22.24
N MET A 109 19.33 -37.86 21.49
CA MET A 109 19.06 -39.28 21.83
C MET A 109 20.32 -40.14 21.89
N GLY A 110 21.28 -39.92 20.99
CA GLY A 110 22.57 -40.61 21.01
C GLY A 110 23.41 -40.28 22.26
N ASP A 111 23.33 -39.04 22.74
CA ASP A 111 24.00 -38.60 23.97
C ASP A 111 23.36 -39.22 25.22
N TYR A 112 22.03 -39.29 25.28
CA TYR A 112 21.30 -40.01 26.34
C TYR A 112 21.67 -41.49 26.40
N GLN A 113 21.81 -42.17 25.26
CA GLN A 113 22.21 -43.58 25.22
C GLN A 113 23.67 -43.82 25.65
N GLN A 114 24.57 -42.85 25.43
CA GLN A 114 25.96 -42.94 25.89
C GLN A 114 26.13 -42.60 27.38
N HIS A 115 25.21 -41.82 27.95
CA HIS A 115 25.19 -41.42 29.35
C HIS A 115 24.20 -42.20 30.22
N GLU A 116 23.70 -43.36 29.78
CA GLU A 116 22.97 -44.29 30.65
C GLU A 116 23.88 -44.73 31.81
N PRO A 117 23.53 -44.46 33.09
CA PRO A 117 24.32 -44.92 34.21
C PRO A 117 24.34 -46.46 34.18
N PHE A 118 25.54 -47.04 34.10
CA PHE A 118 25.79 -48.48 34.04
C PHE A 118 24.71 -49.26 34.80
N SER A 119 23.82 -49.95 34.08
CA SER A 119 22.81 -50.77 34.74
C SER A 119 23.56 -51.81 35.58
N PHE A 120 23.41 -51.76 36.91
CA PHE A 120 23.99 -52.74 37.80
C PHE A 120 23.41 -54.11 37.45
N ARG A 121 24.19 -54.93 36.76
CA ARG A 121 23.84 -56.31 36.48
C ARG A 121 24.03 -57.12 37.76
N VAL A 122 22.98 -57.24 38.56
CA VAL A 122 22.96 -58.16 39.70
C VAL A 122 23.07 -59.59 39.15
N GLN A 123 24.20 -60.25 39.42
CA GLN A 123 24.35 -61.68 39.17
C GLN A 123 23.60 -62.44 40.28
N PRO A 124 22.70 -63.37 39.92
CA PRO A 124 22.06 -64.21 40.92
C PRO A 124 23.08 -65.20 41.49
N MET A 125 22.99 -65.39 42.81
CA MET A 125 23.78 -66.35 43.61
C MET A 125 23.44 -67.81 43.28
#